data_AF-A0A8T6M6D5-F1
#
_entry.id   AF-A0A8T6M6D5-F1
#
_cell.length_a   1.000
_cell.length_b   1.000
_cell.length_c   1.000
_cell.angle_alpha   90.00
_cell.angle_beta   90.00
_cell.angle_gamma   90.00
#
_symmetry.space_group_name_H-M   'P 1'
#
loop_
_entity.id
_entity.type
_entity.pdbx_description
1 polymer ?
#
loop_
_entity_poly.entity_id
_entity_poly.type
_entity_poly.pdbx_seq_one_letter_code
_entity_poly.pdbx_strand_id
1 'polypeptide(L)'
;MKNFLFGPVSKISLIELQRRIGIQLSKNLSHPSSYFAISLVSQAIKLSHAMDLLETQTLESFYKYLRKLFSEAEKGKSKGVKRLVLREDFRLAHDKTRFLLERGEEHPKLQEIIRLVRDEKKNSKSPKTIIFTQFRETASLISKNINKLSGINSKVFIGQANKEGGGLNQKEQKEIIDNFSNGETNVLCATCIAEEGLDIPEVDSVIFYEPVSSAIRSIQRRGRTARLSKGKLIILITKGTKDEFAYYTSRAREKKMEKSIKEIKEELNKNYSKEKKVSQESLF
;
A
#
# COMPACT_ATOMS: atom_id res chain seq x y z
N MET A 1 -0.86 34.74 9.87
CA MET A 1 -0.79 34.15 8.51
C MET A 1 0.65 34.23 8.01
N LYS A 2 1.43 33.14 8.10
CA LYS A 2 2.78 33.08 7.52
C LYS A 2 2.65 32.53 6.10
N ASN A 3 3.00 33.34 5.11
CA ASN A 3 3.12 32.93 3.72
C ASN A 3 4.14 31.78 3.63
N PHE A 4 3.62 30.56 3.51
CA PHE A 4 4.41 29.37 3.28
C PHE A 4 4.93 29.44 1.83
N LEU A 5 6.16 29.92 1.65
CA LEU A 5 6.91 29.88 0.38
C LEU A 5 7.06 28.45 -0.20
N PHE A 6 6.68 27.45 0.58
CA PHE A 6 6.66 26.04 0.23
C PHE A 6 5.29 25.50 0.65
N GLY A 7 4.59 24.75 -0.19
CA GLY A 7 3.36 24.06 0.22
C GLY A 7 3.58 23.15 1.45
N PRO A 8 2.52 22.50 1.97
CA PRO A 8 2.66 21.59 3.11
C PRO A 8 3.77 20.56 2.85
N VAL A 9 4.65 20.36 3.83
CA VAL A 9 5.80 19.44 3.71
C VAL A 9 5.27 18.03 3.51
N SER A 10 5.59 17.45 2.35
CA SER A 10 5.22 16.09 1.97
C SER A 10 6.47 15.29 1.57
N LYS A 11 6.36 13.96 1.57
CA LYS A 11 7.43 13.08 1.04
C LYS A 11 7.80 13.46 -0.39
N ILE A 12 6.81 13.83 -1.21
CA ILE A 12 7.01 14.29 -2.59
C ILE A 12 7.82 15.59 -2.62
N SER A 13 7.45 16.59 -1.81
CA SER A 13 8.19 17.85 -1.77
C SER A 13 9.61 17.68 -1.27
N LEU A 14 9.84 16.76 -0.32
CA LEU A 14 11.19 16.41 0.16
C LEU A 14 12.03 15.74 -0.92
N ILE A 15 11.48 14.78 -1.67
CA ILE A 15 12.16 14.12 -2.80
C ILE A 15 12.49 15.14 -3.88
N GLU A 16 11.55 16.03 -4.21
CA GLU A 16 11.78 17.06 -5.20
C GLU A 16 12.86 18.06 -4.75
N LEU A 17 12.83 18.47 -3.49
CA LEU A 17 13.87 19.31 -2.89
C LEU A 17 15.24 18.63 -2.94
N GLN A 18 15.30 17.33 -2.60
CA GLN A 18 16.54 16.54 -2.70
C GLN A 18 17.09 16.55 -4.13
N ARG A 19 16.22 16.33 -5.12
CA ARG A 19 16.58 16.34 -6.54
C ARG A 19 17.11 17.72 -6.98
N ARG A 20 16.43 18.80 -6.58
CA ARG A 20 16.86 20.18 -6.91
C ARG A 20 18.23 20.50 -6.33
N ILE A 21 18.46 20.19 -5.05
CA ILE A 21 19.77 20.39 -4.39
C ILE A 21 20.85 19.51 -5.07
N GLY A 22 20.51 18.27 -5.43
CA GLY A 22 21.40 17.36 -6.15
C GLY A 22 21.85 17.93 -7.50
N ILE A 23 20.94 18.51 -8.28
CA ILE A 23 21.25 19.16 -9.57
C ILE A 23 22.17 20.38 -9.37
N GLN A 24 21.95 21.17 -8.32
CA GLN A 24 22.82 22.31 -8.01
C GLN A 24 24.24 21.87 -7.63
N LEU A 25 24.35 20.81 -6.82
CA LEU A 25 25.64 20.21 -6.45
C LEU A 25 26.39 19.67 -7.68
N SER A 26 25.70 18.99 -8.61
CA SER A 26 26.34 18.45 -9.82
C SER A 26 26.83 19.52 -10.80
N LYS A 27 26.25 20.73 -10.76
CA LYS A 27 26.61 21.84 -11.65
C LYS A 27 27.73 22.74 -11.09
N ASN A 28 28.37 22.35 -9.98
CA ASN A 28 29.36 23.17 -9.24
C ASN A 28 28.87 24.57 -8.84
N LEU A 29 27.55 24.79 -8.78
CA LEU A 29 26.92 26.03 -8.30
C LEU A 29 26.70 25.99 -6.77
N SER A 30 27.51 25.21 -6.06
CA SER A 30 27.22 24.79 -4.69
C SER A 30 27.93 25.62 -3.63
N HIS A 31 27.15 26.16 -2.70
CA HIS A 31 27.64 26.67 -1.42
C HIS A 31 27.99 25.50 -0.50
N PRO A 32 28.96 25.62 0.44
CA PRO A 32 29.23 24.59 1.45
C PRO A 32 27.98 24.10 2.20
N SER A 33 27.00 24.98 2.39
CA SER A 33 25.71 24.69 3.01
C SER A 33 24.85 23.69 2.22
N SER A 34 25.07 23.53 0.92
CA SER A 34 24.29 22.63 0.07
C SER A 34 24.51 21.15 0.44
N TYR A 35 25.73 20.77 0.83
CA TYR A 35 26.04 19.42 1.33
C TYR A 35 25.38 19.13 2.69
N PHE A 36 25.26 20.15 3.53
CA PHE A 36 24.50 20.05 4.78
C PHE A 36 23.01 19.90 4.52
N ALA A 37 22.45 20.73 3.62
CA ALA A 37 21.04 20.70 3.25
C ALA A 37 20.62 19.35 2.65
N ILE A 38 21.38 18.79 1.70
CA ILE A 38 21.04 17.48 1.11
C ILE A 38 21.06 16.36 2.15
N SER A 39 21.96 16.44 3.13
CA SER A 39 22.02 15.50 4.26
C SER A 39 20.77 15.60 5.14
N LEU A 40 20.32 16.81 5.48
CA LEU A 40 19.10 17.03 6.26
C LEU A 40 17.85 16.54 5.52
N VAL A 41 17.73 16.85 4.23
CA VAL A 41 16.60 16.40 3.41
C VAL A 41 16.59 14.88 3.32
N SER A 42 17.76 14.23 3.16
CA SER A 42 17.85 12.77 3.17
C SER A 42 17.42 12.14 4.50
N GLN A 43 17.70 12.80 5.63
CA GLN A 43 17.23 12.36 6.95
C GLN A 43 15.72 12.53 7.07
N ALA A 44 15.18 13.67 6.63
CA ALA A 44 13.74 13.94 6.65
C ALA A 44 12.95 12.93 5.80
N ILE A 45 13.44 12.53 4.63
CA ILE A 45 12.80 11.50 3.79
C ILE A 45 12.73 10.15 4.53
N LYS A 46 13.83 9.77 5.21
CA LYS A 46 13.89 8.52 5.97
C LYS A 46 12.96 8.53 7.18
N LEU A 47 12.94 9.63 7.93
CA LEU A 47 12.02 9.82 9.05
C LEU A 47 10.56 9.84 8.57
N SER A 48 10.26 10.51 7.46
CA SER A 48 8.93 10.50 6.87
C SER A 48 8.49 9.08 6.52
N HIS A 49 9.38 8.25 5.97
CA HIS A 49 9.07 6.85 5.68
C HIS A 49 8.92 6.01 6.96
N ALA A 50 9.76 6.24 7.97
CA ALA A 50 9.64 5.59 9.27
C ALA A 50 8.27 5.88 9.90
N MET A 51 7.83 7.14 9.87
CA MET A 51 6.50 7.54 10.31
C MET A 51 5.39 6.87 9.48
N ASP A 52 5.53 6.77 8.14
CA ASP A 52 4.56 6.03 7.31
C ASP A 52 4.37 4.60 7.82
N LEU A 53 5.48 3.90 8.11
CA LEU A 53 5.46 2.51 8.59
C LEU A 53 4.85 2.41 10.00
N LEU A 54 5.22 3.30 10.92
CA LEU A 54 4.70 3.27 12.29
C LEU A 54 3.19 3.55 12.35
N GLU A 55 2.71 4.48 11.52
CA GLU A 55 1.31 4.93 11.52
C GLU A 55 0.35 4.00 10.78
N THR A 56 0.85 3.29 9.76
CA THR A 56 -0.01 2.55 8.81
C THR A 56 0.34 1.07 8.68
N GLN A 57 1.55 0.66 9.08
CA GLN A 57 2.03 -0.73 8.95
C GLN A 57 2.22 -1.39 10.31
N THR A 58 2.87 -2.54 10.32
CA THR A 58 3.23 -3.27 11.53
C THR A 58 4.45 -2.66 12.21
N LEU A 59 4.48 -2.73 13.53
CA LEU A 59 5.60 -2.37 14.39
C LEU A 59 6.84 -3.18 14.02
N GLU A 60 6.70 -4.46 13.67
CA GLU A 60 7.78 -5.30 13.13
C GLU A 60 8.38 -4.72 11.85
N SER A 61 7.56 -4.22 10.92
CA SER A 61 8.03 -3.58 9.68
C SER A 61 8.76 -2.27 9.97
N PHE A 62 8.24 -1.45 10.88
CA PHE A 62 8.90 -0.24 11.36
C PHE A 62 10.26 -0.56 12.00
N TYR A 63 10.31 -1.55 12.91
CA TYR A 63 11.54 -1.96 13.59
C TYR A 63 12.61 -2.46 12.62
N LYS A 64 12.23 -3.31 11.66
CA LYS A 64 13.13 -3.78 10.60
C LYS A 64 13.72 -2.63 9.80
N TYR A 65 12.90 -1.63 9.48
CA TYR A 65 13.38 -0.43 8.80
C TYR A 65 14.40 0.35 9.65
N LEU A 66 14.13 0.56 10.94
CA LEU A 66 15.10 1.21 11.83
C LEU A 66 16.42 0.42 11.90
N ARG A 67 16.36 -0.91 12.07
CA ARG A 67 17.55 -1.79 12.06
C ARG A 67 18.33 -1.72 10.75
N LYS A 68 17.64 -1.66 9.62
CA LYS A 68 18.27 -1.45 8.30
C LYS A 68 19.07 -0.15 8.27
N LEU A 69 18.53 0.93 8.83
CA LEU A 69 19.25 2.21 8.92
C LEU A 69 20.49 2.14 9.82
N PHE A 70 20.44 1.43 10.94
CA PHE A 70 21.63 1.16 11.75
C PHE A 70 22.70 0.39 10.96
N SER A 71 22.31 -0.68 10.25
CA SER A 71 23.24 -1.45 9.42
C SER A 71 23.83 -0.64 8.26
N GLU A 72 23.05 0.25 7.65
CA GLU A 72 23.54 1.17 6.61
C GLU A 72 24.55 2.19 7.16
N ALA A 73 24.36 2.65 8.40
CA ALA A 73 25.30 3.55 9.07
C ALA A 73 26.64 2.86 9.35
N GLU A 74 26.60 1.63 9.88
CA GLU A 74 27.80 0.81 10.14
C GLU A 74 28.60 0.58 8.86
N LYS A 75 27.92 0.24 7.77
CA LYS A 75 28.52 -0.01 6.44
C LYS A 75 29.02 1.26 5.72
N GLY A 76 28.90 2.44 6.33
CA GLY A 76 29.42 3.67 5.72
C GLY A 76 28.61 4.22 4.55
N LYS A 77 27.43 3.65 4.24
CA LYS A 77 26.71 3.92 2.99
C LYS A 77 26.16 5.34 2.87
N SER A 78 25.92 6.03 3.99
CA SER A 78 25.37 7.40 3.98
C SER A 78 25.78 8.21 5.21
N LYS A 79 26.44 9.35 5.00
CA LYS A 79 26.77 10.33 6.06
C LYS A 79 25.50 10.86 6.76
N GLY A 80 24.40 11.02 6.03
CA GLY A 80 23.11 11.43 6.60
C GLY A 80 22.50 10.37 7.51
N VAL A 81 22.59 9.08 7.13
CA VAL A 81 22.12 7.97 7.98
C VAL A 81 22.97 7.85 9.24
N LYS A 82 24.30 7.96 9.11
CA LYS A 82 25.21 8.00 10.28
C LYS A 82 24.80 9.06 11.28
N ARG A 83 24.53 10.30 10.83
CA ARG A 83 24.08 11.38 11.72
C ARG A 83 22.72 11.07 12.36
N LEU A 84 21.79 10.50 11.60
CA LEU A 84 20.45 10.16 12.08
C LEU A 84 20.49 9.14 13.22
N VAL A 85 21.21 8.03 13.05
CA VAL A 85 21.25 6.93 14.04
C VAL A 85 22.05 7.28 15.31
N LEU A 86 22.85 8.34 15.27
CA LEU A 86 23.57 8.87 16.42
C LEU A 86 22.69 9.75 17.31
N ARG A 87 21.55 10.24 16.82
CA ARG A 87 20.65 11.08 17.62
C ARG A 87 20.01 10.25 18.73
N GLU A 88 19.93 10.85 19.91
CA GLU A 88 19.33 10.22 21.09
C GLU A 88 17.86 9.86 20.87
N ASP A 89 17.08 10.77 20.28
CA ASP A 89 15.66 10.56 19.95
C ASP A 89 15.43 9.34 19.04
N PHE A 90 16.29 9.16 18.03
CA PHE A 90 16.22 8.04 17.10
C PHE A 90 16.56 6.71 17.78
N ARG A 91 17.60 6.68 18.62
CA ARG A 91 17.96 5.48 19.41
C ARG A 91 16.87 5.10 20.40
N LEU A 92 16.32 6.09 21.09
CA LEU A 92 15.20 5.88 22.02
C LEU A 92 13.98 5.30 21.29
N ALA A 93 13.65 5.80 20.09
CA ALA A 93 12.56 5.25 19.29
C ALA A 93 12.83 3.79 18.89
N HIS A 94 14.05 3.46 18.49
CA HIS A 94 14.45 2.08 18.19
C HIS A 94 14.30 1.15 19.40
N ASP A 95 14.82 1.56 20.56
CA ASP A 95 14.83 0.70 21.76
C ASP A 95 13.42 0.53 22.34
N LYS A 96 12.61 1.59 22.34
CA LYS A 96 11.18 1.49 22.70
C LYS A 96 10.42 0.54 21.78
N THR A 97 10.70 0.60 20.48
CA THR A 97 10.07 -0.29 19.50
C THR A 97 10.45 -1.75 19.76
N ARG A 98 11.73 -2.01 20.02
CA ARG A 98 12.22 -3.35 20.38
C ARG A 98 11.52 -3.88 21.63
N PHE A 99 11.46 -3.05 22.69
CA PHE A 99 10.83 -3.41 23.96
C PHE A 99 9.33 -3.76 23.79
N LEU A 100 8.60 -3.00 22.97
CA LEU A 100 7.20 -3.28 22.66
C LEU A 100 7.05 -4.63 21.93
N LEU A 101 7.89 -4.91 20.93
CA LEU A 101 7.87 -6.18 20.21
C LEU A 101 8.23 -7.38 21.10
N GLU A 102 9.20 -7.23 22.00
CA GLU A 102 9.57 -8.25 23.00
C GLU A 102 8.40 -8.60 23.93
N ARG A 103 7.49 -7.65 24.18
CA ARG A 103 6.24 -7.85 24.93
C ARG A 103 5.09 -8.40 24.09
N GLY A 104 5.29 -8.61 22.80
CA GLY A 104 4.26 -9.07 21.87
C GLY A 104 3.27 -7.98 21.44
N GLU A 105 3.60 -6.71 21.68
CA GLU A 105 2.79 -5.58 21.19
C GLU A 105 2.97 -5.41 19.69
N GLU A 106 1.88 -5.13 18.99
CA GLU A 106 1.87 -4.99 17.54
C GLU A 106 0.76 -4.03 17.12
N HIS A 107 0.82 -3.53 15.88
CA HIS A 107 -0.15 -2.58 15.37
C HIS A 107 -1.59 -3.12 15.50
N PRO A 108 -2.55 -2.35 16.05
CA PRO A 108 -3.92 -2.82 16.35
C PRO A 108 -4.65 -3.46 15.17
N LYS A 109 -4.40 -2.98 13.95
CA LYS A 109 -4.94 -3.58 12.71
C LYS A 109 -4.62 -5.08 12.57
N LEU A 110 -3.48 -5.57 13.07
CA LEU A 110 -3.18 -7.00 13.01
C LEU A 110 -4.18 -7.82 13.84
N GLN A 111 -4.51 -7.36 15.04
CA GLN A 111 -5.51 -8.01 15.89
C GLN A 111 -6.90 -7.97 15.26
N GLU A 112 -7.23 -6.85 14.61
CA GLU A 112 -8.49 -6.70 13.89
C GLU A 112 -8.60 -7.66 12.70
N ILE A 113 -7.52 -7.86 11.92
CA ILE A 113 -7.49 -8.90 10.87
C ILE A 113 -7.73 -10.29 11.45
N ILE A 114 -7.03 -10.64 12.53
CA ILE A 114 -7.20 -11.95 13.20
C ILE A 114 -8.65 -12.14 13.64
N ARG A 115 -9.28 -11.08 14.18
CA ARG A 115 -10.69 -11.09 14.58
C ARG A 115 -11.62 -11.31 13.37
N LEU A 116 -11.44 -10.55 12.29
CA LEU A 116 -12.26 -10.64 11.09
C LEU A 116 -12.18 -12.04 10.45
N VAL A 117 -10.97 -12.59 10.29
CA VAL A 117 -10.77 -13.94 9.75
C VAL A 117 -11.42 -15.01 10.64
N ARG A 118 -11.33 -14.85 11.97
CA ARG A 118 -11.99 -15.75 12.92
C ARG A 118 -13.51 -15.68 12.80
N ASP A 119 -14.07 -14.49 12.62
CA ASP A 119 -15.51 -14.30 12.51
C ASP A 119 -16.05 -14.85 11.17
N GLU A 120 -15.33 -14.68 10.07
CA GLU A 120 -15.68 -15.32 8.78
C GLU A 120 -15.68 -16.85 8.89
N LYS A 121 -14.72 -17.42 9.63
CA LYS A 121 -14.67 -18.86 9.89
C LYS A 121 -15.84 -19.38 10.74
N LYS A 122 -16.43 -18.57 11.61
CA LYS A 122 -17.64 -18.98 12.34
C LYS A 122 -18.85 -19.07 11.41
N ASN A 123 -18.89 -18.22 10.39
CA ASN A 123 -20.01 -18.11 9.46
C ASN A 123 -19.94 -19.12 8.31
N SER A 124 -18.75 -19.63 7.97
CA SER A 124 -18.53 -20.62 6.92
C SER A 124 -17.48 -21.64 7.33
N LYS A 125 -17.69 -22.93 6.98
CA LYS A 125 -16.72 -23.99 7.30
C LYS A 125 -15.37 -23.81 6.60
N SER A 126 -15.34 -23.13 5.46
CA SER A 126 -14.11 -22.85 4.70
C SER A 126 -14.24 -21.50 3.97
N PRO A 127 -14.16 -20.37 4.68
CA PRO A 127 -14.33 -19.06 4.08
C PRO A 127 -13.12 -18.74 3.20
N LYS A 128 -13.36 -18.33 1.95
CA LYS A 128 -12.32 -17.80 1.07
C LYS A 128 -12.18 -16.30 1.30
N THR A 129 -11.05 -15.89 1.84
CA THR A 129 -10.74 -14.49 2.15
C THR A 129 -9.49 -14.03 1.43
N ILE A 130 -9.52 -12.83 0.86
CA ILE A 130 -8.32 -12.17 0.35
C ILE A 130 -8.00 -10.96 1.21
N ILE A 131 -6.77 -10.87 1.68
CA ILE A 131 -6.26 -9.74 2.47
C ILE A 131 -5.23 -9.00 1.64
N PHE A 132 -5.52 -7.74 1.29
CA PHE A 132 -4.61 -6.88 0.54
C PHE A 132 -3.80 -5.95 1.44
N THR A 133 -2.52 -5.81 1.12
CA THR A 133 -1.63 -4.81 1.72
C THR A 133 -0.60 -4.33 0.70
N GLN A 134 0.01 -3.16 0.88
CA GLN A 134 1.05 -2.64 -0.01
C GLN A 134 2.41 -3.32 0.22
N PHE A 135 2.66 -3.90 1.40
CA PHE A 135 3.98 -4.36 1.82
C PHE A 135 4.05 -5.87 1.97
N ARG A 136 5.10 -6.49 1.40
CA ARG A 136 5.30 -7.95 1.41
C ARG A 136 5.51 -8.47 2.83
N GLU A 137 6.21 -7.69 3.65
CA GLU A 137 6.49 -7.98 5.05
C GLU A 137 5.20 -8.00 5.87
N THR A 138 4.31 -7.03 5.65
CA THR A 138 2.99 -6.97 6.28
C THR A 138 2.16 -8.19 5.88
N ALA A 139 2.12 -8.56 4.59
CA ALA A 139 1.42 -9.75 4.12
C ALA A 139 1.93 -11.03 4.80
N SER A 140 3.26 -11.18 4.89
CA SER A 140 3.89 -12.32 5.55
C SER A 140 3.57 -12.38 7.04
N LEU A 141 3.58 -11.24 7.74
CA LEU A 141 3.28 -11.20 9.16
C LEU A 141 1.81 -11.53 9.44
N ILE A 142 0.89 -11.01 8.63
CA ILE A 142 -0.54 -11.34 8.72
C ILE A 142 -0.72 -12.84 8.52
N SER A 143 -0.20 -13.40 7.41
CA SER A 143 -0.32 -14.82 7.09
C SER A 143 0.22 -15.71 8.21
N LYS A 144 1.41 -15.38 8.75
CA LYS A 144 2.01 -16.10 9.89
C LYS A 144 1.11 -16.09 11.13
N ASN A 145 0.45 -14.98 11.43
CA ASN A 145 -0.37 -14.87 12.63
C ASN A 145 -1.73 -15.54 12.48
N ILE A 146 -2.39 -15.43 11.32
CA ILE A 146 -3.69 -16.09 11.09
C ILE A 146 -3.56 -17.60 10.90
N ASN A 147 -2.40 -18.10 10.43
CA ASN A 147 -2.10 -19.53 10.39
C ASN A 147 -2.02 -20.21 11.77
N LYS A 148 -1.94 -19.43 12.86
CA LYS A 148 -2.06 -19.95 14.23
C LYS A 148 -3.51 -20.33 14.59
N LEU A 149 -4.49 -19.87 13.81
CA LEU A 149 -5.90 -20.20 14.02
C LEU A 149 -6.18 -21.59 13.45
N SER A 150 -6.81 -22.45 14.25
CA SER A 150 -7.20 -23.80 13.78
C SER A 150 -8.06 -23.71 12.52
N GLY A 151 -7.74 -24.55 11.52
CA GLY A 151 -8.41 -24.68 10.22
C GLY A 151 -8.49 -23.39 9.40
N ILE A 152 -7.51 -22.50 9.55
CA ILE A 152 -7.16 -21.48 8.57
C ILE A 152 -5.89 -21.97 7.88
N ASN A 153 -5.85 -21.90 6.56
CA ASN A 153 -4.64 -22.10 5.78
C ASN A 153 -4.41 -20.87 4.91
N SER A 154 -3.40 -20.09 5.28
CA SER A 154 -3.02 -18.86 4.62
C SER A 154 -1.72 -18.98 3.87
N LYS A 155 -1.72 -18.43 2.65
CA LYS A 155 -0.53 -18.23 1.83
C LYS A 155 -0.33 -16.77 1.46
N VAL A 156 0.92 -16.41 1.27
CA VAL A 156 1.33 -15.08 0.81
C VAL A 156 1.38 -15.08 -0.71
N PHE A 157 0.76 -14.09 -1.33
CA PHE A 157 0.74 -13.91 -2.78
C PHE A 157 1.40 -12.58 -3.16
N ILE A 158 2.60 -12.65 -3.68
CA ILE A 158 3.38 -11.49 -4.12
C ILE A 158 3.60 -11.55 -5.63
N GLY A 159 3.84 -10.39 -6.23
CA GLY A 159 4.09 -10.29 -7.66
C GLY A 159 5.38 -11.00 -8.09
N GLN A 160 5.62 -10.98 -9.40
CA GLN A 160 6.73 -11.71 -10.00
C GLN A 160 8.09 -11.42 -9.37
N ALA A 161 8.95 -12.44 -9.39
CA ALA A 161 10.33 -12.34 -8.93
C ALA A 161 11.11 -11.27 -9.72
N ASN A 162 11.55 -10.23 -9.02
CA ASN A 162 12.41 -9.18 -9.60
C ASN A 162 13.90 -9.54 -9.42
N LYS A 163 14.78 -8.85 -10.17
CA LYS A 163 16.25 -8.99 -10.10
C LYS A 163 16.85 -8.85 -8.68
N GLU A 164 16.12 -8.25 -7.74
CA GLU A 164 16.51 -8.11 -6.33
C GLU A 164 16.15 -9.31 -5.45
N GLY A 165 15.68 -10.43 -6.04
CA GLY A 165 15.58 -11.73 -5.36
C GLY A 165 14.29 -11.93 -4.55
N GLY A 166 13.21 -11.21 -4.84
CA GLY A 166 11.93 -11.36 -4.16
C GLY A 166 10.74 -11.38 -5.12
N GLY A 167 9.86 -12.37 -4.97
CA GLY A 167 8.63 -12.56 -5.73
C GLY A 167 8.36 -14.05 -5.99
N LEU A 168 7.21 -14.36 -6.58
CA LEU A 168 6.86 -15.71 -7.00
C LEU A 168 7.09 -15.87 -8.50
N ASN A 169 7.51 -17.04 -8.96
CA ASN A 169 7.50 -17.34 -10.40
C ASN A 169 6.06 -17.66 -10.87
N GLN A 170 5.82 -17.63 -12.18
CA GLN A 170 4.46 -17.85 -12.72
C GLN A 170 3.87 -19.22 -12.33
N LYS A 171 4.70 -20.25 -12.20
CA LYS A 171 4.25 -21.60 -11.82
C LYS A 171 3.80 -21.62 -10.35
N GLU A 172 4.56 -21.00 -9.45
CA GLU A 172 4.21 -20.85 -8.03
C GLU A 172 2.95 -20.00 -7.85
N GLN A 173 2.83 -18.91 -8.63
CA GLN A 173 1.62 -18.08 -8.61
C GLN A 173 0.39 -18.89 -9.01
N LYS A 174 0.49 -19.66 -10.11
CA LYS A 174 -0.60 -20.52 -10.56
C LYS A 174 -0.96 -21.58 -9.52
N GLU A 175 0.03 -22.25 -8.93
CA GLU A 175 -0.18 -23.26 -7.89
C GLU A 175 -0.90 -22.68 -6.66
N ILE A 176 -0.51 -21.50 -6.18
CA ILE A 176 -1.17 -20.86 -5.04
C ILE A 176 -2.63 -20.50 -5.37
N ILE A 177 -2.90 -20.01 -6.59
CA ILE A 177 -4.26 -19.70 -7.04
C ILE A 177 -5.10 -20.96 -7.22
N ASP A 178 -4.54 -22.05 -7.75
CA ASP A 178 -5.21 -23.34 -7.90
C ASP A 178 -5.55 -23.91 -6.51
N ASN A 179 -4.62 -23.89 -5.56
CA ASN A 179 -4.85 -24.33 -4.18
C ASN A 179 -5.89 -23.45 -3.46
N PHE A 180 -5.91 -22.15 -3.74
CA PHE A 180 -6.93 -21.24 -3.22
C PHE A 180 -8.32 -21.51 -3.83
N SER A 181 -8.36 -21.83 -5.13
CA SER A 181 -9.59 -22.19 -5.84
C SER A 181 -10.17 -23.51 -5.33
N ASN A 182 -9.32 -24.50 -5.04
CA ASN A 182 -9.71 -25.79 -4.49
C ASN A 182 -10.05 -25.75 -2.99
N GLY A 183 -9.79 -24.62 -2.31
CA GLY A 183 -10.07 -24.46 -0.88
C GLY A 183 -8.99 -25.05 0.04
N GLU A 184 -7.91 -25.60 -0.51
CA GLU A 184 -6.74 -26.04 0.27
C GLU A 184 -6.11 -24.85 0.99
N THR A 185 -6.00 -23.71 0.30
CA THR A 185 -5.74 -22.40 0.91
C THR A 185 -7.06 -21.66 1.01
N ASN A 186 -7.37 -21.11 2.19
CA ASN A 186 -8.62 -20.38 2.41
C ASN A 186 -8.40 -18.88 2.74
N VAL A 187 -7.17 -18.46 3.01
CA VAL A 187 -6.83 -17.03 3.11
C VAL A 187 -5.61 -16.64 2.29
N LEU A 188 -5.78 -15.72 1.33
CA LEU A 188 -4.69 -15.21 0.52
C LEU A 188 -4.24 -13.82 1.02
N CYS A 189 -3.01 -13.70 1.52
CA CYS A 189 -2.43 -12.41 1.92
C CYS A 189 -1.61 -11.85 0.76
N ALA A 190 -2.09 -10.82 0.07
CA ALA A 190 -1.55 -10.40 -1.20
C ALA A 190 -1.07 -8.95 -1.27
N THR A 191 0.02 -8.70 -2.01
CA THR A 191 0.46 -7.34 -2.34
C THR A 191 -0.03 -6.84 -3.69
N CYS A 192 -0.29 -7.78 -4.60
CA CYS A 192 -0.82 -7.51 -5.92
C CYS A 192 -1.48 -8.80 -6.42
N ILE A 193 -2.71 -8.69 -6.91
CA ILE A 193 -3.37 -9.78 -7.64
C ILE A 193 -3.89 -9.26 -8.99
N ALA A 194 -4.21 -7.98 -9.06
CA ALA A 194 -4.99 -7.43 -10.16
C ALA A 194 -4.16 -6.86 -11.33
N GLU A 195 -2.84 -6.78 -11.22
CA GLU A 195 -1.97 -6.30 -12.30
C GLU A 195 -1.61 -7.41 -13.31
N GLU A 196 -1.60 -8.67 -12.89
CA GLU A 196 -1.04 -9.78 -13.70
C GLU A 196 -2.08 -10.56 -14.51
N GLY A 197 -3.33 -10.07 -14.61
CA GLY A 197 -4.36 -10.74 -15.42
C GLY A 197 -4.88 -12.08 -14.85
N LEU A 198 -4.45 -12.47 -13.65
CA LEU A 198 -4.90 -13.70 -13.00
C LEU A 198 -6.40 -13.66 -12.70
N ASP A 199 -7.09 -14.76 -12.99
CA ASP A 199 -8.49 -14.94 -12.64
C ASP A 199 -8.59 -15.30 -11.16
N ILE A 200 -9.31 -14.47 -10.40
CA ILE A 200 -9.43 -14.65 -8.96
C ILE A 200 -10.71 -15.44 -8.73
N PRO A 201 -10.66 -16.60 -8.04
CA PRO A 201 -11.86 -17.36 -7.74
C PRO A 201 -12.83 -16.56 -6.88
N GLU A 202 -14.09 -16.99 -6.82
CA GLU A 202 -15.10 -16.38 -5.97
C GLU A 202 -14.69 -16.45 -4.48
N VAL A 203 -14.88 -15.34 -3.76
CA VAL A 203 -14.47 -15.16 -2.37
C VAL A 203 -15.60 -14.61 -1.50
N ASP A 204 -15.64 -15.02 -0.24
CA ASP A 204 -16.62 -14.57 0.75
C ASP A 204 -16.30 -13.18 1.29
N SER A 205 -15.00 -12.85 1.40
CA SER A 205 -14.59 -11.53 1.85
C SER A 205 -13.27 -11.04 1.25
N VAL A 206 -13.17 -9.72 1.12
CA VAL A 206 -11.95 -9.00 0.73
C VAL A 206 -11.65 -7.95 1.78
N ILE A 207 -10.47 -8.02 2.38
CA ILE A 207 -10.04 -7.12 3.44
C ILE A 207 -8.83 -6.33 2.98
N PHE A 208 -8.87 -5.01 3.06
CA PHE A 208 -7.72 -4.14 2.81
C PHE A 208 -7.11 -3.72 4.15
N TYR A 209 -5.83 -4.02 4.36
CA TYR A 209 -5.09 -3.65 5.58
C TYR A 209 -4.85 -2.12 5.66
N GLU A 210 -4.77 -1.45 4.52
CA GLU A 210 -4.83 0.01 4.39
C GLU A 210 -5.63 0.41 3.15
N PRO A 211 -6.12 1.66 3.05
CA PRO A 211 -6.82 2.14 1.87
C PRO A 211 -5.90 2.23 0.63
N VAL A 212 -5.79 1.14 -0.13
CA VAL A 212 -5.04 1.09 -1.39
C VAL A 212 -5.94 1.44 -2.58
N SER A 213 -5.95 2.71 -2.95
CA SER A 213 -6.82 3.27 -4.02
C SER A 213 -6.86 2.44 -5.32
N SER A 214 -5.69 2.04 -5.81
CA SER A 214 -5.55 1.28 -7.07
C SER A 214 -6.09 -0.13 -6.94
N ALA A 215 -5.77 -0.83 -5.85
CA ALA A 215 -6.21 -2.20 -5.61
C ALA A 215 -7.73 -2.26 -5.39
N ILE A 216 -8.29 -1.34 -4.60
CA ILE A 216 -9.75 -1.21 -4.40
C ILE A 216 -10.45 -1.04 -5.76
N ARG A 217 -9.98 -0.08 -6.57
CA ARG A 217 -10.55 0.18 -7.89
C ARG A 217 -10.39 -1.02 -8.82
N SER A 218 -9.27 -1.73 -8.75
CA SER A 218 -9.04 -2.90 -9.60
C SER A 218 -9.99 -4.05 -9.24
N ILE A 219 -10.21 -4.29 -7.95
CA ILE A 219 -11.20 -5.26 -7.47
C ILE A 219 -12.63 -4.85 -7.87
N GLN A 220 -13.00 -3.58 -7.68
CA GLN A 220 -14.32 -3.07 -8.11
C GLN A 220 -14.53 -3.18 -9.62
N ARG A 221 -13.50 -2.91 -10.45
CA ARG A 221 -13.58 -3.03 -11.93
C ARG A 221 -13.68 -4.49 -12.37
N ARG A 222 -12.91 -5.38 -11.74
CA ARG A 222 -13.03 -6.83 -11.93
C ARG A 222 -14.33 -7.37 -11.35
N GLY A 223 -15.04 -6.62 -10.51
CA GLY A 223 -16.42 -6.88 -10.06
C GLY A 223 -17.49 -6.89 -11.16
N ARG A 224 -17.12 -6.79 -12.45
CA ARG A 224 -17.96 -7.24 -13.58
C ARG A 224 -17.74 -8.71 -13.97
N THR A 225 -16.72 -9.37 -13.44
CA THR A 225 -16.40 -10.80 -13.58
C THR A 225 -16.14 -11.52 -12.25
N ALA A 226 -15.95 -10.81 -11.14
CA ALA A 226 -16.12 -11.36 -9.81
C ALA A 226 -17.61 -11.27 -9.47
N ARG A 227 -18.32 -12.40 -9.61
CA ARG A 227 -19.61 -12.60 -8.96
C ARG A 227 -19.34 -12.47 -7.46
N LEU A 228 -19.49 -11.25 -6.92
CA LEU A 228 -19.64 -11.04 -5.49
C LEU A 228 -21.02 -11.61 -5.12
N SER A 229 -21.18 -12.93 -5.07
CA SER A 229 -22.33 -13.47 -4.37
C SER A 229 -22.13 -13.14 -2.89
N LYS A 230 -22.87 -12.16 -2.38
CA LYS A 230 -22.86 -11.75 -0.96
C LYS A 230 -21.48 -11.44 -0.32
N GLY A 231 -20.44 -11.14 -1.10
CA GLY A 231 -19.08 -10.94 -0.60
C GLY A 231 -18.89 -9.63 0.16
N LYS A 232 -18.26 -9.66 1.33
CA LYS A 232 -18.01 -8.47 2.17
C LYS A 232 -16.69 -7.80 1.81
N LEU A 233 -16.71 -6.50 1.51
CA LEU A 233 -15.50 -5.68 1.33
C LEU A 233 -15.25 -4.85 2.58
N ILE A 234 -14.08 -5.01 3.19
CA ILE A 234 -13.67 -4.36 4.43
C ILE A 234 -12.38 -3.58 4.18
N ILE A 235 -12.31 -2.34 4.67
CA ILE A 235 -11.09 -1.52 4.60
C ILE A 235 -10.76 -1.09 6.02
N LEU A 236 -9.57 -1.47 6.51
CA LEU A 236 -9.07 -1.02 7.79
C LEU A 236 -8.45 0.38 7.65
N ILE A 237 -8.76 1.24 8.62
CA ILE A 237 -8.27 2.62 8.69
C ILE A 237 -7.86 2.89 10.13
N THR A 238 -6.60 3.27 10.34
CA THR A 238 -6.16 3.79 11.64
C THR A 238 -6.57 5.27 11.75
N LYS A 239 -7.35 5.61 12.77
CA LYS A 239 -7.81 7.00 13.00
C LYS A 239 -6.64 7.92 13.33
N GLY A 240 -6.69 9.16 12.85
CA GLY A 240 -5.66 10.17 13.10
C GLY A 240 -4.34 9.92 12.36
N THR A 241 -4.32 9.04 11.36
CA THR A 241 -3.11 8.71 10.60
C THR A 241 -3.29 8.95 9.10
N LYS A 242 -2.22 8.69 8.34
CA LYS A 242 -2.22 8.75 6.86
C LYS A 242 -3.26 7.87 6.20
N ASP A 243 -3.76 6.83 6.88
CA ASP A 243 -4.84 5.99 6.35
C ASP A 243 -6.09 6.84 6.07
N GLU A 244 -6.49 7.74 6.97
CA GLU A 244 -7.68 8.59 6.76
C GLU A 244 -7.50 9.50 5.54
N PHE A 245 -6.35 10.17 5.43
CA PHE A 245 -6.03 11.01 4.28
C PHE A 245 -6.04 10.22 2.97
N ALA A 246 -5.43 9.03 2.95
CA ALA A 246 -5.42 8.16 1.78
C ALA A 246 -6.84 7.69 1.40
N TYR A 247 -7.68 7.36 2.39
CA TYR A 247 -9.08 7.00 2.17
C TYR A 247 -9.89 8.15 1.54
N TYR A 248 -9.86 9.34 2.15
CA TYR A 248 -10.65 10.49 1.67
C TYR A 248 -10.17 10.97 0.29
N THR A 249 -8.86 11.01 0.06
CA THR A 249 -8.32 11.39 -1.25
C THR A 249 -8.67 10.37 -2.34
N SER A 250 -8.66 9.07 -2.02
CA SER A 250 -9.11 8.01 -2.93
C SER A 250 -10.60 8.20 -3.30
N ARG A 251 -11.46 8.39 -2.30
CA ARG A 251 -12.90 8.64 -2.49
C ARG A 251 -13.18 9.88 -3.33
N ALA A 252 -12.45 10.97 -3.10
CA ALA A 252 -12.58 12.19 -3.89
C ALA A 252 -12.21 11.95 -5.36
N ARG A 253 -11.13 11.20 -5.62
CA ARG A 253 -10.70 10.83 -6.98
C ARG A 253 -11.69 9.89 -7.68
N GLU A 254 -12.30 8.97 -6.93
CA GLU A 254 -13.38 8.08 -7.42
C GLU A 254 -14.59 8.91 -7.89
N LYS A 255 -15.12 9.77 -7.02
CA LYS A 255 -16.24 10.67 -7.35
C LYS A 255 -15.93 11.57 -8.55
N LYS A 256 -14.71 12.13 -8.63
CA LYS A 256 -14.29 12.94 -9.77
C LYS A 256 -14.27 12.14 -11.07
N MET A 257 -13.75 10.91 -11.03
CA MET A 257 -13.74 10.03 -12.20
C MET A 257 -15.15 9.67 -12.66
N GLU A 258 -16.04 9.30 -11.75
CA GLU A 258 -17.45 9.00 -12.07
C GLU A 258 -18.13 10.19 -12.74
N LYS A 259 -17.90 11.40 -12.22
CA LYS A 259 -18.41 12.64 -12.81
C LYS A 259 -17.88 12.84 -14.24
N SER A 260 -16.56 12.72 -14.44
CA SER A 260 -15.96 12.88 -15.77
C SER A 260 -16.44 11.82 -16.77
N ILE A 261 -16.65 10.57 -16.35
CA ILE A 261 -17.22 9.52 -17.21
C ILE A 261 -18.67 9.87 -17.61
N LYS A 262 -19.45 10.41 -16.67
CA LYS A 262 -20.84 10.82 -16.93
C LYS A 262 -20.87 11.97 -17.94
N GLU A 263 -20.03 12.98 -17.75
CA GLU A 263 -19.88 14.13 -18.67
C GLU A 263 -19.51 13.65 -20.09
N ILE A 264 -18.52 12.75 -20.23
CA ILE A 264 -18.13 12.17 -21.52
C ILE A 264 -19.29 11.40 -22.17
N LYS A 265 -20.05 10.60 -21.41
CA LYS A 265 -21.21 9.87 -21.95
C LYS A 265 -22.30 10.81 -22.45
N GLU A 266 -22.56 11.89 -21.72
CA GLU A 266 -23.54 12.90 -22.11
C GLU A 266 -23.10 13.64 -23.39
N GLU A 267 -21.82 13.99 -23.52
CA GLU A 267 -21.26 14.58 -24.74
C GLU A 267 -21.33 13.63 -25.94
N LEU A 268 -20.93 12.36 -25.76
CA LEU A 268 -21.02 11.34 -26.82
C LEU A 268 -22.46 11.16 -27.28
N ASN A 269 -23.42 11.02 -26.35
CA ASN A 269 -24.83 10.86 -26.71
C ASN A 269 -25.38 12.08 -27.47
N LYS A 270 -24.97 13.30 -27.09
CA LYS A 270 -25.33 14.52 -27.82
C LYS A 270 -24.76 14.54 -29.23
N ASN A 271 -23.51 14.11 -29.41
CA ASN A 271 -22.85 14.07 -30.71
C ASN A 271 -23.45 12.99 -31.63
N TYR A 272 -23.70 11.78 -31.12
CA TYR A 272 -24.41 10.72 -31.86
C TYR A 272 -25.82 11.16 -32.30
N SER A 273 -26.53 11.90 -31.45
CA SER A 273 -27.87 12.41 -31.78
C SER A 273 -27.82 13.51 -32.85
N LYS A 274 -26.75 14.32 -32.88
CA LYS A 274 -26.51 15.32 -33.93
C LYS A 274 -26.15 14.68 -35.26
N GLU A 275 -25.24 13.70 -35.28
CA GLU A 275 -24.85 12.97 -36.50
C GLU A 275 -26.04 12.25 -37.15
N LYS A 276 -26.91 11.61 -36.35
CA LYS A 276 -28.14 10.99 -36.86
C LYS A 276 -29.09 12.00 -37.53
N LYS A 277 -29.28 13.18 -36.94
CA LYS A 277 -30.10 14.24 -37.54
C LYS A 277 -29.53 14.74 -38.87
N VAL A 278 -28.22 14.98 -38.92
CA VAL A 278 -27.55 15.45 -40.15
C VAL A 278 -27.63 14.39 -41.26
N SER A 279 -27.48 13.10 -40.94
CA SER A 279 -27.59 12.03 -41.92
C SER A 279 -29.02 11.80 -42.45
N GLN A 280 -30.05 12.08 -41.65
CA GLN A 280 -31.45 12.00 -42.10
C GLN A 280 -31.86 13.21 -42.95
N GLU A 281 -31.30 14.39 -42.70
CA GLU A 281 -31.53 15.60 -43.51
C GLU A 281 -30.80 15.56 -44.86
N SER A 282 -29.69 14.81 -44.99
CA SER A 282 -28.96 14.63 -46.26
C SER A 282 -29.55 13.56 -47.21
N LEU A 283 -30.62 12.87 -46.79
CA LEU A 283 -31.30 11.82 -47.55
C LEU A 283 -32.60 12.32 -48.22
N PHE A 284 -32.90 13.63 -48.13
CA PHE A 284 -34.01 14.31 -48.79
C PHE A 284 -33.52 15.42 -49.71
#